data_AF-R9IW55-F1
#
_entry.id   AF-R9IW55-F1
#
_cell.length_a   1.000
_cell.length_b   1.000
_cell.length_c   1.000
_cell.angle_alpha   90.00
_cell.angle_beta   90.00
_cell.angle_gamma   90.00
#
_symmetry.space_group_name_H-M   'P 1'
#
loop_
_entity.id
_entity.type
_entity.pdbx_description
1 polymer ?
#
loop_
_entity_poly.entity_id
_entity_poly.type
_entity_poly.pdbx_seq_one_letter_code
_entity_poly.pdbx_strand_id
1 'polypeptide(L)'
;MSILQKQVIQSLDGLSEDNLQFLFDMIQRFMKPSGIEENNNEKSDIVRNGVRRIGSLEGQDLIDADYDIDACNDEIAEMFGVNDL
;
A
#
# COMPACT_ATOMS: atom_id res chain seq x y z
N MET A 1 -7.44 -22.71 22.87
CA MET A 1 -6.64 -23.02 21.68
C MET A 1 -7.57 -23.61 20.62
N SER A 2 -7.65 -23.01 19.44
CA SER A 2 -8.54 -23.46 18.36
C SER A 2 -8.06 -24.79 17.75
N ILE A 3 -8.95 -25.51 17.08
CA ILE A 3 -8.62 -26.76 16.37
C ILE A 3 -7.51 -26.51 15.36
N LEU A 4 -7.58 -25.38 14.64
CA LEU A 4 -6.58 -24.97 13.66
C LEU A 4 -5.21 -24.69 14.30
N GLN A 5 -5.17 -24.02 15.46
CA GLN A 5 -3.92 -23.78 16.19
C GLN A 5 -3.23 -25.09 16.58
N LYS A 6 -4.01 -26.11 16.99
CA LYS A 6 -3.45 -27.43 17.31
C LYS A 6 -2.87 -28.13 16.08
N GLN A 7 -3.55 -28.05 14.94
CA GLN A 7 -3.08 -28.62 13.68
C GLN A 7 -1.80 -27.94 13.18
N VAL A 8 -1.71 -26.61 13.30
CA VAL A 8 -0.49 -25.85 12.97
C VAL A 8 0.68 -26.32 13.82
N ILE A 9 0.50 -26.39 15.15
CA ILE A 9 1.58 -26.85 16.05
C ILE A 9 2.01 -28.28 15.71
N GLN A 10 1.08 -29.18 15.45
CA GLN A 10 1.38 -30.56 15.03
C GLN A 10 2.13 -30.61 13.69
N SER A 11 1.84 -29.71 12.75
CA SER A 11 2.54 -29.65 11.46
C SER A 11 3.96 -29.09 11.55
N LEU A 12 4.26 -28.35 12.61
CA LEU A 12 5.60 -27.79 12.88
C LEU A 12 6.47 -28.77 13.67
N ASP A 13 5.87 -29.76 14.34
CA ASP A 13 6.59 -30.75 15.13
C ASP A 13 7.43 -31.67 14.24
N GLY A 14 8.73 -31.78 14.52
CA GLY A 14 9.68 -32.56 13.71
C GLY A 14 10.31 -31.83 12.52
N LEU A 15 10.04 -30.53 12.32
CA LEU A 15 10.79 -29.71 11.36
C LEU A 15 12.17 -29.33 11.90
N SER A 16 13.15 -29.19 11.01
CA SER A 16 14.47 -28.63 11.34
C SER A 16 14.37 -27.12 11.62
N GLU A 17 15.37 -26.60 12.34
CA GLU A 17 15.47 -25.17 12.65
C GLU A 17 15.40 -24.29 11.39
N ASP A 18 16.11 -24.67 10.33
CA ASP A 18 16.09 -23.93 9.05
C ASP A 18 14.69 -23.83 8.44
N ASN A 19 13.91 -24.91 8.54
CA ASN A 19 12.54 -24.95 8.01
C ASN A 19 11.59 -24.11 8.88
N LEU A 20 11.78 -24.14 10.20
CA LEU A 20 11.03 -23.29 11.13
C LEU A 20 11.32 -21.80 10.90
N GLN A 21 12.59 -21.45 10.67
CA GLN A 21 13.00 -20.10 10.35
C GLN A 21 12.37 -19.61 9.03
N PHE A 22 12.42 -20.44 7.98
CA PHE A 22 11.77 -20.12 6.70
C PHE A 22 10.26 -19.89 6.86
N LEU A 23 9.56 -20.77 7.59
CA LEU A 23 8.13 -20.64 7.88
C LEU A 23 7.83 -19.36 8.67
N PHE A 24 8.66 -19.02 9.65
CA PHE A 24 8.53 -17.80 10.44
C PHE A 24 8.65 -16.56 9.54
N ASP A 25 9.64 -16.52 8.66
CA ASP A 25 9.83 -15.40 7.72
C ASP A 25 8.64 -15.25 6.76
N MET A 26 8.08 -16.36 6.29
CA MET A 26 6.86 -16.35 5.47
C MET A 26 5.64 -15.82 6.23
N ILE A 27 5.47 -16.23 7.49
CA ILE A 27 4.37 -15.75 8.33
C ILE A 27 4.52 -14.24 8.56
N GLN A 28 5.71 -13.74 8.90
CA GLN A 28 5.95 -12.32 9.10
C GLN A 28 5.72 -11.49 7.82
N ARG A 29 6.10 -12.03 6.66
CA ARG A 29 5.98 -11.32 5.37
C ARG A 29 4.54 -11.26 4.85
N PHE A 30 3.75 -12.31 5.05
CA PHE A 30 2.46 -12.47 4.39
C PHE A 30 1.25 -12.39 5.32
N MET A 31 1.41 -12.61 6.63
CA MET A 31 0.30 -12.52 7.57
C MET A 31 0.22 -11.11 8.17
N LYS A 32 -0.90 -10.42 7.93
CA LYS A 32 -1.18 -9.16 8.61
C LYS A 32 -1.57 -9.45 10.06
N PRO A 33 -0.91 -8.84 11.07
CA PRO A 33 -1.35 -8.96 12.46
C PRO A 33 -2.76 -8.39 12.60
N SER A 34 -3.66 -9.11 13.27
CA SER A 34 -5.10 -8.81 13.35
C SER A 34 -5.44 -7.61 14.25
N GLY A 35 -4.54 -6.65 14.41
CA GLY A 35 -4.73 -5.50 15.30
C GLY A 35 -3.79 -4.33 15.03
N ILE A 36 -3.06 -4.32 13.92
CA ILE A 36 -2.48 -3.07 13.44
C ILE A 36 -3.59 -2.40 12.63
N GLU A 37 -4.50 -1.73 13.34
CA GLU A 37 -5.05 -0.50 12.79
C GLU A 37 -3.85 0.34 12.40
N GLU A 38 -3.76 0.65 11.12
CA GLU A 38 -2.80 1.58 10.57
C GLU A 38 -2.96 2.90 11.34
N ASN A 39 -2.18 3.08 12.42
CA ASN A 39 -1.85 4.39 12.95
C ASN A 39 -0.88 5.07 11.97
N ASN A 40 -1.30 5.15 10.70
CA ASN A 40 -0.81 6.15 9.77
C ASN A 40 -1.47 7.45 10.22
N ASN A 41 -0.90 8.02 11.27
CA ASN A 41 -1.24 9.33 11.79
C ASN A 41 -0.63 10.38 10.85
N GLU A 42 -1.10 10.41 9.61
CA GLU A 42 -0.94 11.55 8.71
C GLU A 42 -2.30 11.80 8.02
N LYS A 43 -3.16 12.45 8.79
CA LYS A 43 -3.98 13.58 8.35
C LYS A 43 -4.64 13.40 6.97
N SER A 44 -5.83 12.81 6.93
CA SER A 44 -6.82 13.25 5.94
C SER A 44 -8.24 12.94 6.39
N ASP A 45 -8.96 14.01 6.71
CA ASP A 45 -10.42 14.06 6.74
C ASP A 45 -10.99 13.67 5.38
N ILE A 46 -11.20 12.38 5.09
CA ILE A 46 -12.05 11.96 3.96
C ILE A 46 -12.95 10.82 4.40
N VAL A 47 -13.76 11.09 5.43
CA VAL A 47 -15.07 10.44 5.55
C VAL A 47 -15.99 11.15 4.57
N ARG A 48 -16.09 10.65 3.33
CA ARG A 48 -17.24 10.97 2.48
C ARG A 48 -17.68 9.75 1.68
N ASN A 49 -18.84 9.25 2.09
CA ASN A 49 -19.77 8.31 1.48
C ASN A 49 -19.45 7.84 0.06
N GLY A 50 -19.42 6.52 -0.09
CA GLY A 50 -19.49 5.82 -1.38
C GLY A 50 -18.39 4.79 -1.49
N VAL A 51 -18.75 3.56 -1.83
CA VAL A 51 -17.82 2.49 -2.18
C VAL A 51 -16.95 2.97 -3.35
N ARG A 52 -15.78 3.56 -3.07
CA ARG A 52 -14.85 3.97 -4.12
C ARG A 52 -14.23 2.71 -4.69
N ARG A 53 -14.15 2.62 -6.03
CA ARG A 53 -13.46 1.52 -6.70
C ARG A 53 -12.01 1.50 -6.21
N ILE A 54 -11.49 0.31 -5.90
CA ILE A 54 -10.07 0.12 -5.59
C ILE A 54 -9.25 0.74 -6.73
N GLY A 55 -8.32 1.64 -6.38
CA GLY A 55 -7.52 2.42 -7.32
C GLY A 55 -8.07 3.82 -7.66
N SER A 56 -9.21 4.23 -7.11
CA SER A 56 -9.67 5.63 -7.24
C SER A 56 -9.02 6.52 -6.20
N LEU A 57 -8.25 7.52 -6.67
CA LEU A 57 -7.69 8.61 -5.87
C LEU A 57 -8.56 9.87 -5.90
N GLU A 58 -9.82 9.74 -6.34
CA GLU A 58 -10.75 10.86 -6.46
C GLU A 58 -10.93 11.60 -5.12
N GLY A 59 -10.63 12.90 -5.11
CA GLY A 59 -10.74 13.78 -3.94
C GLY A 59 -9.55 13.75 -2.98
N GLN A 60 -8.49 13.02 -3.27
CA GLN A 60 -7.20 13.15 -2.58
C GLN A 60 -6.40 14.28 -3.23
N ASP A 61 -5.74 15.08 -2.40
CA ASP A 61 -4.82 16.10 -2.88
C ASP A 61 -3.49 15.40 -3.18
N LEU A 62 -3.23 15.15 -4.46
CA LEU A 62 -2.06 14.39 -4.94
C LEU A 62 -0.89 15.30 -5.33
N ILE A 63 -1.12 16.61 -5.30
CA ILE A 63 -0.22 17.64 -5.79
C ILE A 63 -0.03 18.61 -4.62
N ASP A 64 1.21 18.97 -4.32
CA ASP A 64 1.46 19.98 -3.30
C ASP A 64 0.83 21.32 -3.71
N ALA A 65 0.29 22.07 -2.75
CA ALA A 65 -0.46 23.29 -3.03
C ALA A 65 0.34 24.38 -3.78
N ASP A 66 1.67 24.27 -3.75
CA ASP A 66 2.63 25.15 -4.41
C ASP A 66 3.31 24.52 -5.63
N TYR A 67 2.89 23.32 -6.05
CA TYR A 67 3.41 22.69 -7.26
C TYR A 67 2.82 23.34 -8.53
N ASP A 68 3.70 23.93 -9.32
CA ASP A 68 3.36 24.53 -10.61
C ASP A 68 3.30 23.44 -11.70
N ILE A 69 2.08 23.01 -12.01
CA ILE A 69 1.81 22.00 -13.05
C ILE A 69 2.23 22.51 -14.44
N ASP A 70 2.21 23.82 -14.65
CA ASP A 70 2.48 24.44 -15.94
C ASP A 70 3.97 24.73 -16.16
N ALA A 71 4.82 24.46 -15.17
CA ALA A 71 6.26 24.75 -15.23
C ALA A 71 6.98 24.10 -16.42
N CYS A 72 6.50 22.93 -16.88
CA CYS A 72 7.06 22.22 -18.02
C CYS A 72 6.34 22.51 -19.35
N ASN A 73 5.33 23.38 -19.37
CA ASN A 73 4.52 23.59 -20.58
C ASN A 73 5.33 24.16 -21.75
N ASP A 74 6.33 25.00 -21.48
CA ASP A 74 7.16 25.60 -22.53
C ASP A 74 8.02 24.54 -23.24
N GLU A 75 8.63 23.61 -22.49
CA GLU A 75 9.41 22.49 -23.02
C GLU A 75 8.50 21.53 -23.81
N ILE A 76 7.30 21.24 -23.29
CA ILE A 76 6.30 20.43 -23.98
C ILE A 76 5.88 21.11 -25.28
N ALA A 77 5.61 22.42 -25.27
CA ALA A 77 5.20 23.18 -26.45
C ALA A 77 6.27 23.17 -27.55
N GLU A 78 7.55 23.22 -27.18
CA GLU A 78 8.68 23.06 -28.12
C GLU A 78 8.71 21.64 -28.70
N MET A 79 8.55 20.60 -27.88
CA MET A 79 8.55 19.20 -28.34
C MET A 79 7.40 18.87 -29.30
N PHE A 80 6.24 19.51 -29.13
CA PHE A 80 5.05 19.30 -29.96
C PHE A 80 4.88 20.34 -31.07
N GLY A 81 5.85 21.25 -31.27
CA GLY A 81 5.83 22.25 -32.34
C GLY A 81 4.66 23.24 -32.24
N VAL A 82 4.14 23.45 -31.04
CA VAL A 82 2.98 24.34 -30.79
C VAL A 82 3.37 25.81 -30.95
N ASN A 83 4.67 26.12 -30.84
CA ASN A 83 5.23 27.47 -30.92
C ASN A 83 5.65 27.91 -32.35
N ASP A 84 5.47 27.05 -33.36
CA ASP A 84 5.94 27.28 -34.74
C ASP A 84 4.88 27.89 -35.70
N LEU A 85 3.85 28.57 -35.20
CA LEU A 85 2.78 29.21 -36.01
C LEU A 85 2.83 30.74 -35.99
#